data_AF-A0A7I2V5Z8-F1
#
_entry.id   AF-A0A7I2V5Z8-F1
#
_cell.length_a   1.000
_cell.length_b   1.000
_cell.length_c   1.000
_cell.angle_alpha   90.00
_cell.angle_beta   90.00
_cell.angle_gamma   90.00
#
_symmetry.space_group_name_H-M   'P 1'
#
loop_
_entity.id
_entity.type
_entity.pdbx_description
1 polymer ?
#
loop_
_entity_poly.entity_id
_entity_poly.type
_entity_poly.pdbx_seq_one_letter_code
_entity_poly.pdbx_strand_id
1 'polypeptide(L)'
;MNLQPIFWIGLISSVCCVFAQTDENRCLKANAKSCGECIQAGPNCGWCTNSTFLQEGMPTSARCDDLEALKKKGCPPDDIENPRGSKDIKKNKNVTNRSKGTAEKLKPEDITQIQPQQLVLRLRSGEPQTFTLKFKRAEDYPIDLYYLMDLSYSMKDDLENVKSLGTDLMNEMRRITSDFRIGFGSFVEKTVMPYISTTPAKLRNPCTSEQNCTSPFSYKNVLSLTNKGEVFNELVGKQRISGNLDSPEGGFDAIMQVAVCGSLIGWRNVTRLLVFSTDAGFHFAGDGKLGGIVLPNDGQCHLENNMYTMSHYYDYPSIAHLVQKLSENNIQTIFAVTEEFQPVYKELKNLIPKSAVGTLSANSSNVIQLIIDAYNAFF
;
A
#
# COMPACT_ATOMS: atom_id res chain seq x y z
N MET A 1 45.20 -76.69 -44.14
CA MET A 1 46.29 -77.24 -43.32
C MET A 1 46.72 -76.19 -42.30
N ASN A 2 46.57 -76.54 -41.02
CA ASN A 2 47.38 -76.17 -39.87
C ASN A 2 47.45 -74.73 -39.31
N LEU A 3 46.96 -74.65 -38.06
CA LEU A 3 47.61 -74.18 -36.82
C LEU A 3 47.60 -72.67 -36.47
N GLN A 4 46.80 -72.34 -35.46
CA GLN A 4 47.08 -71.35 -34.38
C GLN A 4 48.23 -71.85 -33.47
N PRO A 5 48.74 -71.09 -32.45
CA PRO A 5 48.74 -69.65 -32.13
C PRO A 5 50.15 -69.15 -31.65
N ILE A 6 50.30 -67.92 -31.16
CA ILE A 6 50.97 -67.54 -29.88
C ILE A 6 50.91 -66.02 -29.67
N PHE A 7 50.62 -65.66 -28.42
CA PHE A 7 50.58 -64.33 -27.78
C PHE A 7 51.80 -63.43 -28.04
N TRP A 8 51.64 -62.11 -27.84
CA TRP A 8 52.36 -61.34 -26.80
C TRP A 8 51.73 -59.94 -26.68
N ILE A 9 51.39 -59.56 -25.44
CA ILE A 9 50.80 -58.28 -25.02
C ILE A 9 51.94 -57.30 -24.74
N GLY A 10 51.87 -56.07 -25.27
CA GLY A 10 52.86 -55.01 -25.01
C GLY A 10 52.24 -53.62 -25.12
N LEU A 11 52.18 -52.93 -23.97
CA LEU A 11 51.76 -51.56 -23.68
C LEU A 11 51.94 -50.49 -24.78
N ILE A 12 50.89 -49.70 -25.01
CA ILE A 12 51.01 -48.29 -25.41
C ILE A 12 50.10 -47.45 -24.50
N SER A 13 50.72 -46.74 -23.57
CA SER A 13 50.12 -45.64 -22.80
C SER A 13 49.93 -44.46 -23.75
N SER A 14 48.67 -44.15 -24.08
CA SER A 14 48.32 -42.93 -24.80
C SER A 14 48.12 -41.80 -23.79
N VAL A 15 49.01 -40.81 -23.86
CA VAL A 15 48.97 -39.57 -23.11
C VAL A 15 47.73 -38.78 -23.55
N CYS A 16 46.65 -38.86 -22.78
CA CYS A 16 45.58 -37.88 -22.83
C CYS A 16 46.08 -36.60 -22.15
N CYS A 17 46.52 -35.62 -22.95
CA CYS A 17 46.58 -34.24 -22.51
C CYS A 17 45.16 -33.76 -22.21
N VAL A 18 44.76 -33.88 -20.95
CA VAL A 18 43.61 -33.15 -20.41
C VAL A 18 44.04 -31.69 -20.34
N PHE A 19 43.61 -30.89 -21.31
CA PHE A 19 43.53 -29.44 -21.10
C PHE A 19 42.53 -29.23 -19.97
N ALA A 20 43.04 -29.06 -18.75
CA ALA A 20 42.26 -28.51 -17.66
C ALA A 20 41.90 -27.08 -18.08
N GLN A 21 40.68 -26.87 -18.59
CA GLN A 21 40.04 -25.57 -18.53
C GLN A 21 39.92 -25.25 -17.04
N THR A 22 40.89 -24.53 -16.50
CA THR A 22 40.69 -23.83 -15.23
C THR A 22 39.47 -22.97 -15.44
N ASP A 23 38.39 -23.26 -14.71
CA ASP A 23 37.19 -22.44 -14.69
C ASP A 23 37.60 -21.02 -14.30
N GLU A 24 37.88 -20.20 -15.31
CA GLU A 24 38.30 -18.82 -15.08
C GLU A 24 37.16 -18.11 -14.35
N ASN A 25 37.49 -17.56 -13.17
CA ASN A 25 36.52 -16.84 -12.38
C ASN A 25 36.03 -15.59 -13.12
N ARG A 26 34.91 -15.04 -12.65
CA ARG A 26 34.27 -13.89 -13.28
C ARG A 26 35.14 -12.63 -13.24
N CYS A 27 36.04 -12.52 -12.27
CA CYS A 27 36.95 -11.37 -12.12
C CYS A 27 37.95 -11.31 -13.27
N LEU A 28 38.57 -12.44 -13.63
CA LEU A 28 39.50 -12.54 -14.75
C LEU A 28 38.78 -12.38 -16.10
N LYS A 29 37.64 -13.06 -16.27
CA LYS A 29 36.82 -12.97 -17.50
C LYS A 29 36.33 -11.55 -17.81
N ALA A 30 36.20 -10.71 -16.79
CA ALA A 30 35.77 -9.32 -16.96
C ALA A 30 36.81 -8.43 -17.66
N ASN A 31 38.07 -8.87 -17.76
CA ASN A 31 39.15 -8.14 -18.45
C ASN A 31 39.28 -6.66 -18.00
N ALA A 32 39.12 -6.40 -16.70
CA ALA A 32 39.13 -5.05 -16.14
C ALA A 32 40.46 -4.33 -16.41
N LYS A 33 40.41 -3.14 -17.01
CA LYS A 33 41.60 -2.34 -17.37
C LYS A 33 42.04 -1.41 -16.24
N SER A 34 41.18 -1.20 -15.25
CA SER A 34 41.41 -0.30 -14.12
C SER A 34 40.80 -0.87 -12.84
N CYS A 35 41.23 -0.34 -11.68
CA CYS A 35 40.65 -0.69 -10.39
C CYS A 35 39.13 -0.47 -10.39
N GLY A 36 38.66 0.68 -10.89
CA GLY A 36 37.24 1.02 -10.92
C GLY A 36 36.39 -0.02 -11.68
N GLU A 37 36.85 -0.50 -12.83
CA GLU A 37 36.18 -1.55 -13.60
C GLU A 37 36.17 -2.88 -12.82
N CYS A 38 37.27 -3.23 -12.15
CA CYS A 38 37.38 -4.45 -11.36
C CYS A 38 36.39 -4.47 -10.17
N ILE A 39 36.20 -3.31 -9.51
CA ILE A 39 35.25 -3.18 -8.41
C ILE A 39 33.80 -3.40 -8.89
N GLN A 40 33.48 -3.02 -10.13
CA GLN A 40 32.16 -3.22 -10.73
C GLN A 40 31.91 -4.66 -11.20
N ALA A 41 32.97 -5.41 -11.52
CA ALA A 41 32.92 -6.74 -12.12
C ALA A 41 32.42 -7.85 -11.16
N GLY A 42 32.66 -7.71 -9.85
CA GLY A 42 32.15 -8.66 -8.87
C GLY A 42 32.54 -8.32 -7.43
N PRO A 43 31.76 -8.78 -6.43
CA PRO A 43 32.01 -8.46 -5.02
C PRO A 43 33.21 -9.24 -4.44
N ASN A 44 33.57 -10.36 -5.05
CA ASN A 44 34.71 -11.21 -4.69
C ASN A 44 36.03 -10.79 -5.37
N CYS A 45 36.00 -9.80 -6.25
CA CYS A 45 37.17 -9.31 -6.98
C CYS A 45 37.95 -8.28 -6.15
N GLY A 46 39.28 -8.35 -6.24
CA GLY A 46 40.21 -7.31 -5.79
C GLY A 46 41.09 -6.83 -6.93
N TRP A 47 41.74 -5.68 -6.75
CA TRP A 47 42.68 -5.13 -7.71
C TRP A 47 44.08 -5.01 -7.09
N CYS A 48 45.08 -5.63 -7.71
CA CYS A 48 46.47 -5.53 -7.25
C CYS A 48 47.17 -4.31 -7.86
N THR A 49 47.67 -3.40 -7.01
CA THR A 49 48.39 -2.17 -7.41
C THR A 49 49.90 -2.33 -7.45
N ASN A 50 50.45 -3.40 -6.87
CA ASN A 50 51.90 -3.65 -6.83
C ASN A 50 52.52 -3.71 -8.24
N SER A 51 53.61 -2.97 -8.48
CA SER A 51 54.29 -2.94 -9.77
C SER A 51 54.92 -4.28 -10.16
N THR A 52 55.38 -5.09 -9.20
CA THR A 52 56.06 -6.38 -9.44
C THR A 52 55.12 -7.57 -9.53
N PHE A 53 53.80 -7.36 -9.45
CA PHE A 53 52.81 -8.44 -9.49
C PHE A 53 52.68 -9.10 -10.87
N LEU A 54 52.74 -8.31 -11.94
CA LEU A 54 52.60 -8.83 -13.31
C LEU A 54 53.92 -9.46 -13.76
N GLN A 55 53.85 -10.72 -14.21
CA GLN A 55 54.96 -11.40 -14.87
C GLN A 55 55.08 -10.95 -16.34
N GLU A 56 56.26 -11.12 -16.95
CA GLU A 56 56.47 -10.81 -18.37
C GLU A 56 55.46 -11.53 -19.25
N GLY A 57 54.75 -10.76 -20.10
CA GLY A 57 53.71 -11.27 -21.00
C GLY A 57 52.29 -11.31 -20.44
N MET A 58 52.07 -10.99 -19.15
CA MET A 58 50.71 -10.93 -18.60
C MET A 58 49.98 -9.61 -18.96
N PRO A 59 48.68 -9.65 -19.31
CA PRO A 59 47.91 -8.45 -19.57
C PRO A 59 47.62 -7.68 -18.28
N THR A 60 47.44 -6.35 -18.37
CA THR A 60 47.06 -5.50 -17.22
C THR A 60 45.78 -6.00 -16.53
N SER A 61 44.88 -6.65 -17.27
CA SER A 61 43.64 -7.20 -16.73
C SER A 61 43.83 -8.30 -15.68
N ALA A 62 44.99 -8.97 -15.66
CA ALA A 62 45.30 -9.99 -14.65
C ALA A 62 45.45 -9.41 -13.23
N ARG A 63 45.54 -8.07 -13.08
CA ARG A 63 45.50 -7.38 -11.78
C ARG A 63 44.14 -7.50 -11.09
N CYS A 64 43.07 -7.76 -11.86
CA CYS A 64 41.73 -8.03 -11.33
C CYS A 64 41.51 -9.53 -11.22
N ASP A 65 41.36 -10.03 -10.01
CA ASP A 65 41.14 -11.45 -9.77
C ASP A 65 40.40 -11.64 -8.44
N ASP A 66 39.99 -12.88 -8.14
CA ASP A 66 39.47 -13.25 -6.83
C ASP A 66 40.48 -12.90 -5.73
N LEU A 67 39.99 -12.41 -4.58
CA LEU A 67 40.85 -12.02 -3.45
C LEU A 67 41.82 -13.13 -3.01
N GLU A 68 41.34 -14.37 -2.94
CA GLU A 68 42.18 -15.52 -2.59
C GLU A 68 43.15 -15.90 -3.70
N ALA A 69 42.79 -15.68 -4.97
CA ALA A 69 43.68 -15.92 -6.10
C ALA A 69 44.81 -14.89 -6.15
N LEU A 70 44.52 -13.59 -5.89
CA LEU A 70 45.55 -12.55 -5.78
C LEU A 70 46.58 -12.84 -4.70
N LYS A 71 46.14 -13.28 -3.52
CA LYS A 71 47.03 -13.70 -2.43
C LYS A 71 47.92 -14.87 -2.85
N LYS A 72 47.33 -15.91 -3.47
CA LYS A 72 48.08 -17.08 -3.96
C LYS A 72 49.08 -16.74 -5.06
N LYS A 73 48.77 -15.74 -5.90
CA LYS A 73 49.64 -15.22 -6.96
C LYS A 73 50.72 -14.26 -6.43
N GLY A 74 50.77 -14.00 -5.12
CA GLY A 74 51.82 -13.21 -4.50
C GLY A 74 51.58 -11.70 -4.46
N CYS A 75 50.32 -11.23 -4.63
CA CYS A 75 50.02 -9.82 -4.36
C CYS A 75 49.97 -9.59 -2.83
N PRO A 76 50.79 -8.69 -2.26
CA PRO A 76 50.74 -8.36 -0.84
C PRO A 76 49.37 -7.78 -0.44
N PRO A 77 48.85 -8.07 0.76
CA PRO A 77 47.54 -7.56 1.19
C PRO A 77 47.40 -6.04 1.14
N ASP A 78 48.46 -5.30 1.45
CA ASP A 78 48.47 -3.82 1.45
C ASP A 78 48.35 -3.23 0.03
N ASP A 79 48.68 -4.00 -1.00
CA ASP A 79 48.58 -3.61 -2.41
C ASP A 79 47.27 -4.08 -3.07
N ILE A 80 46.44 -4.86 -2.35
CA ILE A 80 45.13 -5.32 -2.83
C ILE A 80 44.08 -4.28 -2.47
N GLU A 81 43.69 -3.45 -3.43
CA GLU A 81 42.55 -2.55 -3.29
C GLU A 81 41.25 -3.35 -3.36
N ASN A 82 40.50 -3.31 -2.27
CA ASN A 82 39.19 -3.95 -2.18
C ASN A 82 38.21 -3.10 -1.36
N PRO A 83 37.66 -2.01 -1.94
CA PRO A 83 36.62 -1.23 -1.30
C PRO A 83 35.39 -2.11 -0.96
N ARG A 84 35.00 -2.10 0.32
CA ARG A 84 33.83 -2.83 0.82
C ARG A 84 32.67 -1.90 1.10
N GLY A 85 31.46 -2.45 1.04
CA GLY A 85 30.29 -1.74 1.51
C GLY A 85 30.33 -1.49 3.02
N SER A 86 29.57 -0.50 3.46
CA SER A 86 29.45 -0.14 4.88
C SER A 86 28.04 0.29 5.23
N LYS A 87 27.74 0.31 6.54
CA LYS A 87 26.46 0.74 7.10
C LYS A 87 26.70 1.71 8.24
N ASP A 88 26.15 2.91 8.11
CA ASP A 88 26.26 3.98 9.10
C ASP A 88 24.87 4.46 9.53
N ILE A 89 24.46 4.15 10.76
CA ILE A 89 23.18 4.62 11.30
C ILE A 89 23.32 6.10 11.68
N LYS A 90 22.41 6.97 11.19
CA LYS A 90 22.44 8.43 11.41
C LYS A 90 21.40 8.90 12.42
N LYS A 91 20.20 8.30 12.43
CA LYS A 91 19.14 8.58 13.42
C LYS A 91 18.54 7.27 13.91
N ASN A 92 18.55 7.06 15.22
CA ASN A 92 18.09 5.84 15.88
C ASN A 92 17.41 6.11 17.22
N LYS A 93 16.37 6.96 17.20
CA LYS A 93 15.49 7.15 18.35
C LYS A 93 14.85 5.81 18.70
N ASN A 94 14.91 5.44 19.99
CA ASN A 94 14.37 4.17 20.45
C ASN A 94 12.85 4.12 20.31
N VAL A 95 12.32 2.93 20.06
CA VAL A 95 10.87 2.69 20.09
C VAL A 95 10.29 3.05 21.45
N THR A 96 9.14 3.71 21.45
CA THR A 96 8.47 4.15 22.67
C THR A 96 7.90 2.96 23.43
N ASN A 97 8.19 2.89 24.72
CA ASN A 97 7.52 1.97 25.64
C ASN A 97 6.39 2.73 26.32
N ARG A 98 5.18 2.61 25.79
CA ARG A 98 3.97 3.14 26.42
C ARG A 98 3.20 2.00 27.06
N SER A 99 2.78 2.19 28.31
CA SER A 99 1.80 1.35 28.99
C SER A 99 0.56 2.20 29.25
N LYS A 100 -0.65 1.66 29.04
CA LYS A 100 -1.90 2.34 29.44
C LYS A 100 -1.82 2.79 30.91
N GLY A 101 -1.95 4.09 31.19
CA GLY A 101 -1.99 4.64 32.57
C GLY A 101 -0.78 5.47 33.03
N THR A 102 0.28 5.61 32.22
CA THR A 102 1.38 6.54 32.53
C THR A 102 0.97 8.01 32.32
N ALA A 103 1.35 8.90 33.25
CA ALA A 103 0.86 10.29 33.34
C ALA A 103 1.21 11.21 32.15
N GLU A 104 2.24 10.89 31.36
CA GLU A 104 2.62 11.68 30.19
C GLU A 104 1.81 11.27 28.94
N LYS A 105 0.84 12.10 28.56
CA LYS A 105 0.22 12.05 27.22
C LYS A 105 1.21 12.59 26.19
N LEU A 106 1.96 11.69 25.55
CA LEU A 106 2.78 12.04 24.39
C LEU A 106 1.91 12.40 23.20
N LYS A 107 2.32 13.40 22.43
CA LYS A 107 1.69 13.69 21.14
C LYS A 107 2.09 12.62 20.12
N PRO A 108 1.28 12.36 19.07
CA PRO A 108 1.57 11.32 18.08
C PRO A 108 2.96 11.43 17.44
N GLU A 109 3.42 12.65 17.17
CA GLU A 109 4.74 12.96 16.60
C GLU A 109 5.91 12.55 17.49
N ASP A 110 5.70 12.43 18.80
CA ASP A 110 6.73 12.03 19.76
C ASP A 110 6.84 10.51 19.91
N ILE A 111 5.81 9.78 19.49
CA ILE A 111 5.73 8.31 19.55
C ILE A 111 6.58 7.70 18.43
N THR A 112 7.53 6.86 18.81
CA THR A 112 8.42 6.15 17.88
C THR A 112 8.02 4.69 17.79
N GLN A 113 7.51 4.25 16.64
CA GLN A 113 7.11 2.85 16.39
C GLN A 113 8.12 2.10 15.50
N ILE A 114 9.07 2.80 14.87
CA ILE A 114 10.06 2.21 13.98
C ILE A 114 11.46 2.79 14.24
N GLN A 115 12.49 1.93 14.21
CA GLN A 115 13.89 2.36 14.28
C GLN A 115 14.82 1.43 13.46
N PRO A 116 15.93 1.93 12.89
CA PRO A 116 16.37 3.34 12.85
C PRO A 116 15.53 4.20 11.89
N GLN A 117 15.59 5.53 12.04
CA GLN A 117 14.87 6.48 11.18
C GLN A 117 15.72 6.98 10.01
N GLN A 118 17.04 6.91 10.12
CA GLN A 118 17.95 7.32 9.05
C GLN A 118 19.24 6.51 9.12
N LEU A 119 19.69 6.00 7.97
CA LEU A 119 20.99 5.33 7.81
C LEU A 119 21.59 5.65 6.44
N VAL A 120 22.89 5.41 6.29
CA VAL A 120 23.61 5.47 5.03
C VAL A 120 24.18 4.08 4.76
N LEU A 121 23.91 3.55 3.58
CA LEU A 121 24.52 2.32 3.07
C LEU A 121 25.47 2.68 1.94
N ARG A 122 26.75 2.31 2.08
CA ARG A 122 27.70 2.31 0.96
C ARG A 122 27.66 0.93 0.35
N LEU A 123 27.30 0.84 -0.94
CA LEU A 123 27.05 -0.43 -1.62
C LEU A 123 28.18 -0.74 -2.60
N ARG A 124 28.83 -1.89 -2.42
CA ARG A 124 29.73 -2.48 -3.42
C ARG A 124 28.88 -3.29 -4.41
N SER A 125 29.16 -3.16 -5.71
CA SER A 125 28.45 -3.90 -6.76
C SER A 125 28.43 -5.40 -6.47
N GLY A 126 27.23 -5.98 -6.36
CA GLY A 126 27.03 -7.40 -6.05
C GLY A 126 27.18 -7.79 -4.56
N GLU A 127 27.56 -6.88 -3.66
CA GLU A 127 27.65 -7.15 -2.22
C GLU A 127 26.38 -6.64 -1.49
N PRO A 128 25.56 -7.52 -0.90
CA PRO A 128 24.40 -7.09 -0.12
C PRO A 128 24.84 -6.42 1.19
N GLN A 129 24.13 -5.36 1.58
CA GLN A 129 24.25 -4.75 2.91
C GLN A 129 22.98 -5.00 3.72
N THR A 130 23.15 -5.49 4.95
CA THR A 130 22.02 -5.86 5.82
C THR A 130 21.94 -4.94 7.04
N PHE A 131 20.73 -4.51 7.36
CA PHE A 131 20.43 -3.77 8.58
C PHE A 131 19.14 -4.29 9.21
N THR A 132 19.01 -4.09 10.52
CA THR A 132 17.84 -4.51 11.27
C THR A 132 16.88 -3.33 11.38
N LEU A 133 15.63 -3.56 10.99
CA LEU A 133 14.54 -2.63 11.20
C LEU A 133 13.66 -3.18 12.33
N LYS A 134 13.52 -2.43 13.41
CA LYS A 134 12.71 -2.80 14.57
C LYS A 134 11.40 -2.05 14.52
N PHE A 135 10.29 -2.79 14.56
CA PHE A 135 8.94 -2.26 14.66
C PHE A 135 8.34 -2.64 16.01
N LYS A 136 7.68 -1.71 16.68
CA LYS A 136 6.88 -1.94 17.89
C LYS A 136 5.60 -1.11 17.81
N ARG A 137 4.45 -1.79 17.85
CA ARG A 137 3.13 -1.15 17.89
C ARG A 137 2.95 -0.38 19.20
N ALA A 138 2.40 0.83 19.11
CA ALA A 138 1.98 1.61 20.27
C ALA A 138 0.61 1.12 20.79
N GLU A 139 0.47 0.97 22.12
CA GLU A 139 -0.75 0.43 22.76
C GLU A 139 -1.93 1.41 22.75
N ASP A 140 -1.67 2.72 22.85
CA ASP A 140 -2.68 3.77 22.89
C ASP A 140 -2.34 4.82 21.82
N TYR A 141 -2.68 4.51 20.56
CA TYR A 141 -2.43 5.39 19.41
C TYR A 141 -3.75 6.01 18.94
N PRO A 142 -3.81 7.31 18.60
CA PRO A 142 -5.07 7.92 18.20
C PRO A 142 -5.64 7.34 16.91
N ILE A 143 -6.95 7.39 16.79
CA ILE A 143 -7.69 6.87 15.63
C ILE A 143 -8.61 7.96 15.10
N ASP A 144 -8.52 8.21 13.81
CA ASP A 144 -9.52 8.94 13.05
C ASP A 144 -10.32 7.92 12.23
N LEU A 145 -11.65 7.91 12.36
CA LEU A 145 -12.55 7.06 11.59
C LEU A 145 -13.52 7.90 10.79
N TYR A 146 -13.52 7.74 9.47
CA TYR A 146 -14.49 8.39 8.60
C TYR A 146 -15.47 7.34 8.08
N TYR A 147 -16.76 7.51 8.40
CA TYR A 147 -17.82 6.62 7.95
C TYR A 147 -18.41 7.16 6.65
N LEU A 148 -18.17 6.45 5.55
CA LEU A 148 -18.65 6.78 4.22
C LEU A 148 -19.78 5.81 3.85
N MET A 149 -21.00 6.33 3.84
CA MET A 149 -22.22 5.53 3.68
C MET A 149 -22.89 5.77 2.35
N ASP A 150 -23.31 4.69 1.73
CA ASP A 150 -24.25 4.70 0.62
C ASP A 150 -25.65 5.14 1.11
N LEU A 151 -26.22 6.16 0.47
CA LEU A 151 -27.59 6.64 0.74
C LEU A 151 -28.51 6.46 -0.47
N SER A 152 -28.22 5.50 -1.34
CA SER A 152 -29.17 4.98 -2.33
C SER A 152 -30.42 4.43 -1.65
N TYR A 153 -31.46 4.13 -2.44
CA TYR A 153 -32.77 3.78 -1.86
C TYR A 153 -32.76 2.48 -1.06
N SER A 154 -31.91 1.52 -1.43
CA SER A 154 -31.83 0.21 -0.79
C SER A 154 -31.30 0.29 0.65
N MET A 155 -30.43 1.27 0.95
CA MET A 155 -29.84 1.52 2.27
C MET A 155 -30.77 2.25 3.28
N LYS A 156 -32.09 2.25 3.03
CA LYS A 156 -33.05 3.05 3.79
C LYS A 156 -33.17 2.60 5.25
N ASP A 157 -33.25 1.30 5.49
CA ASP A 157 -33.34 0.73 6.83
C ASP A 157 -32.00 0.74 7.57
N ASP A 158 -30.88 0.62 6.86
CA ASP A 158 -29.54 0.83 7.42
C ASP A 158 -29.38 2.22 8.04
N LEU A 159 -29.85 3.27 7.34
CA LEU A 159 -29.75 4.64 7.84
C LEU A 159 -30.44 4.81 9.20
N GLU A 160 -31.53 4.09 9.47
CA GLU A 160 -32.24 4.17 10.75
C GLU A 160 -31.37 3.69 11.93
N ASN A 161 -30.58 2.63 11.74
CA ASN A 161 -29.69 2.11 12.78
C ASN A 161 -28.39 2.90 12.88
N VAL A 162 -27.92 3.51 11.80
CA VAL A 162 -26.70 4.34 11.82
C VAL A 162 -26.92 5.67 12.56
N LYS A 163 -28.17 6.10 12.80
CA LYS A 163 -28.49 7.32 13.57
C LYS A 163 -27.95 7.33 14.99
N SER A 164 -27.82 6.18 15.66
CA SER A 164 -27.24 6.08 17.01
C SER A 164 -25.78 5.65 17.02
N LEU A 165 -25.22 5.30 15.85
CA LEU A 165 -23.88 4.72 15.74
C LEU A 165 -22.78 5.59 16.33
N GLY A 166 -22.88 6.92 16.23
CA GLY A 166 -21.83 7.84 16.64
C GLY A 166 -21.47 7.72 18.12
N THR A 167 -22.47 7.79 19.00
CA THR A 167 -22.25 7.65 20.45
C THR A 167 -21.84 6.23 20.85
N ASP A 168 -22.44 5.21 20.23
CA ASP A 168 -22.19 3.82 20.58
C ASP A 168 -20.78 3.39 20.16
N LEU A 169 -20.38 3.73 18.94
CA LEU A 169 -19.02 3.50 18.44
C LEU A 169 -18.00 4.29 19.26
N MET A 170 -18.28 5.54 19.62
CA MET A 170 -17.39 6.29 20.51
C MET A 170 -17.18 5.61 21.87
N ASN A 171 -18.22 5.04 22.46
CA ASN A 171 -18.14 4.34 23.74
C ASN A 171 -17.28 3.07 23.64
N GLU A 172 -17.41 2.31 22.56
CA GLU A 172 -16.57 1.13 22.34
C GLU A 172 -15.12 1.51 22.00
N MET A 173 -14.91 2.53 21.17
CA MET A 173 -13.57 2.98 20.79
C MET A 173 -12.77 3.57 21.96
N ARG A 174 -13.42 4.10 23.00
CA ARG A 174 -12.77 4.50 24.26
C ARG A 174 -12.05 3.35 24.98
N ARG A 175 -12.47 2.10 24.76
CA ARG A 175 -11.78 0.92 25.28
C ARG A 175 -10.49 0.63 24.52
N ILE A 176 -10.43 1.01 23.25
CA ILE A 176 -9.31 0.76 22.34
C ILE A 176 -8.27 1.88 22.45
N THR A 177 -8.70 3.14 22.30
CA THR A 177 -7.83 4.32 22.30
C THR A 177 -8.42 5.44 23.16
N SER A 178 -7.55 6.23 23.79
CA SER A 178 -7.94 7.42 24.55
C SER A 178 -8.26 8.64 23.67
N ASP A 179 -7.93 8.58 22.38
CA ASP A 179 -8.11 9.66 21.42
C ASP A 179 -8.74 9.13 20.13
N PHE A 180 -10.04 9.34 20.01
CA PHE A 180 -10.85 8.92 18.88
C PHE A 180 -11.62 10.11 18.29
N ARG A 181 -11.60 10.21 16.96
CA ARG A 181 -12.45 11.14 16.20
C ARG A 181 -13.24 10.39 15.15
N ILE A 182 -14.49 10.80 14.95
CA ILE A 182 -15.41 10.26 13.97
C ILE A 182 -15.88 11.33 12.98
N GLY A 183 -16.05 10.96 11.72
CA GLY A 183 -16.62 11.80 10.66
C GLY A 183 -17.64 11.00 9.86
N PHE A 184 -18.47 11.70 9.06
CA PHE A 184 -19.51 11.09 8.26
C PHE A 184 -19.56 11.72 6.87
N GLY A 185 -19.65 10.89 5.84
CA GLY A 185 -19.95 11.28 4.47
C GLY A 185 -20.98 10.37 3.86
N SER A 186 -21.66 10.87 2.85
CA SER A 186 -22.62 10.09 2.07
C SER A 186 -22.33 10.17 0.58
N PHE A 187 -22.70 9.11 -0.14
CA PHE A 187 -22.64 9.06 -1.60
C PHE A 187 -23.87 8.37 -2.18
N VAL A 188 -24.09 8.59 -3.48
CA VAL A 188 -25.06 7.85 -4.30
C VAL A 188 -24.40 7.62 -5.65
N GLU A 189 -24.51 8.57 -6.57
CA GLU A 189 -24.11 8.36 -7.96
C GLU A 189 -23.79 9.69 -8.70
N LYS A 190 -23.05 9.61 -9.82
CA LYS A 190 -22.89 10.68 -10.79
C LYS A 190 -24.26 11.17 -11.26
N THR A 191 -24.44 12.49 -11.23
CA THR A 191 -25.73 13.14 -11.52
C THR A 191 -25.93 13.38 -13.01
N VAL A 192 -25.68 12.36 -13.84
CA VAL A 192 -25.84 12.40 -15.30
C VAL A 192 -26.53 11.13 -15.81
N MET A 193 -27.07 11.19 -17.03
CA MET A 193 -27.55 9.99 -17.73
C MET A 193 -26.34 9.12 -18.15
N PRO A 194 -26.42 7.77 -18.14
CA PRO A 194 -27.59 6.93 -17.87
C PRO A 194 -27.78 6.50 -16.40
N TYR A 195 -26.88 6.87 -15.50
CA TYR A 195 -26.90 6.42 -14.10
C TYR A 195 -28.12 6.96 -13.32
N ILE A 196 -28.61 8.14 -13.69
CA ILE A 196 -29.84 8.72 -13.12
C ILE A 196 -30.88 9.07 -14.18
N SER A 197 -32.15 9.13 -13.77
CA SER A 197 -33.22 9.70 -14.61
C SER A 197 -33.15 11.23 -14.61
N THR A 198 -33.02 11.82 -15.79
CA THR A 198 -32.90 13.27 -15.99
C THR A 198 -34.24 13.97 -16.22
N THR A 199 -35.36 13.26 -16.07
CA THR A 199 -36.68 13.91 -16.12
C THR A 199 -36.85 14.87 -14.94
N PRO A 200 -37.46 16.07 -15.12
CA PRO A 200 -37.55 17.05 -14.03
C PRO A 200 -38.25 16.53 -12.77
N ALA A 201 -39.18 15.59 -12.90
CA ALA A 201 -39.82 14.93 -11.76
C ALA A 201 -38.84 14.06 -10.99
N LYS A 202 -38.05 13.22 -11.68
CA LYS A 202 -37.09 12.30 -11.07
C LYS A 202 -35.84 12.99 -10.53
N LEU A 203 -35.43 14.12 -11.11
CA LEU A 203 -34.37 14.95 -10.53
C LEU A 203 -34.77 15.54 -9.17
N ARG A 204 -36.06 15.80 -8.93
CA ARG A 204 -36.57 16.27 -7.62
C ARG A 204 -36.80 15.11 -6.64
N ASN A 205 -37.29 13.98 -7.14
CA ASN A 205 -37.51 12.77 -6.35
C ASN A 205 -37.19 11.54 -7.22
N PRO A 206 -36.03 10.89 -7.05
CA PRO A 206 -35.66 9.73 -7.88
C PRO A 206 -36.50 8.49 -7.58
N CYS A 207 -37.12 8.44 -6.41
CA CYS A 207 -37.93 7.33 -5.91
C CYS A 207 -39.39 7.38 -6.42
N THR A 208 -40.26 6.52 -5.90
CA THR A 208 -41.71 6.58 -6.21
C THR A 208 -42.37 7.78 -5.51
N SER A 209 -43.59 8.13 -5.91
CA SER A 209 -44.33 9.25 -5.33
C SER A 209 -44.64 9.11 -3.83
N GLU A 210 -44.66 7.88 -3.32
CA GLU A 210 -44.89 7.58 -1.89
C GLU A 210 -43.62 7.78 -1.05
N GLN A 211 -42.46 7.77 -1.71
CA GLN A 211 -41.14 7.83 -1.08
C GLN A 211 -40.59 9.25 -1.20
N ASN A 212 -40.30 9.90 -0.07
CA ASN A 212 -39.79 11.27 -0.04
C ASN A 212 -38.25 11.30 -0.12
N CYS A 213 -37.70 10.83 -1.25
CA CYS A 213 -36.26 10.84 -1.47
C CYS A 213 -35.73 12.23 -1.84
N THR A 214 -34.49 12.50 -1.46
CA THR A 214 -33.78 13.70 -1.90
C THR A 214 -33.25 13.52 -3.33
N SER A 215 -33.00 14.63 -4.03
CA SER A 215 -32.32 14.64 -5.33
C SER A 215 -31.01 13.85 -5.30
N PRO A 216 -30.66 13.13 -6.39
CA PRO A 216 -29.40 12.40 -6.48
C PRO A 216 -28.21 13.35 -6.36
N PHE A 217 -27.12 12.84 -5.79
CA PHE A 217 -25.87 13.54 -5.61
C PHE A 217 -24.71 12.54 -5.62
N SER A 218 -23.50 12.99 -5.98
CA SER A 218 -22.35 12.09 -6.04
C SER A 218 -21.74 11.85 -4.66
N TYR A 219 -21.17 12.88 -4.02
CA TYR A 219 -20.59 12.78 -2.69
C TYR A 219 -20.84 14.05 -1.88
N LYS A 220 -21.10 13.86 -0.58
CA LYS A 220 -21.24 14.92 0.41
C LYS A 220 -20.41 14.61 1.66
N ASN A 221 -19.51 15.51 2.03
CA ASN A 221 -18.87 15.54 3.33
C ASN A 221 -19.83 16.14 4.38
N VAL A 222 -20.59 15.30 5.08
CA VAL A 222 -21.62 15.79 6.02
C VAL A 222 -20.99 16.31 7.31
N LEU A 223 -19.98 15.60 7.83
CA LEU A 223 -19.31 15.89 9.08
C LEU A 223 -17.83 15.54 8.98
N SER A 224 -16.99 16.57 9.01
CA SER A 224 -15.54 16.41 9.20
C SER A 224 -15.23 15.77 10.55
N LEU A 225 -14.06 15.12 10.65
CA LEU A 225 -13.63 14.38 11.83
C LEU A 225 -13.68 15.22 13.12
N THR A 226 -14.43 14.75 14.11
CA THR A 226 -14.66 15.42 15.40
C THR A 226 -14.65 14.42 16.55
N ASN A 227 -14.44 14.91 17.77
CA ASN A 227 -14.53 14.12 19.00
C ASN A 227 -15.93 14.18 19.65
N LYS A 228 -16.92 14.76 18.98
CA LYS A 228 -18.30 14.93 19.46
C LYS A 228 -19.25 13.96 18.76
N GLY A 229 -19.47 12.80 19.37
CA GLY A 229 -20.35 11.74 18.82
C GLY A 229 -21.81 12.16 18.76
N GLU A 230 -22.22 13.10 19.61
CA GLU A 230 -23.58 13.64 19.60
C GLU A 230 -23.87 14.41 18.30
N VAL A 231 -22.87 15.11 17.77
CA VAL A 231 -22.97 15.84 16.48
C VAL A 231 -23.08 14.88 15.31
N PHE A 232 -22.43 13.72 15.40
CA PHE A 232 -22.59 12.64 14.42
C PHE A 232 -24.05 12.18 14.39
N ASN A 233 -24.61 11.79 15.53
CA ASN A 233 -25.99 11.31 15.61
C ASN A 233 -26.99 12.36 15.10
N GLU A 234 -26.81 13.62 15.49
CA GLU A 234 -27.66 14.73 15.05
C GLU A 234 -27.62 14.92 13.53
N LEU A 235 -26.43 14.94 12.92
CA LEU A 235 -26.28 15.20 11.49
C LEU A 235 -26.69 14.01 10.63
N VAL A 236 -26.38 12.78 11.06
CA VAL A 236 -26.85 11.56 10.39
C VAL A 236 -28.38 11.47 10.44
N GLY A 237 -28.99 11.78 11.58
CA GLY A 237 -30.45 11.83 11.74
C GLY A 237 -31.17 12.85 10.83
N LYS A 238 -30.44 13.83 10.29
CA LYS A 238 -30.95 14.83 9.33
C LYS A 238 -30.73 14.44 7.87
N GLN A 239 -29.96 13.38 7.59
CA GLN A 239 -29.78 12.94 6.21
C GLN A 239 -31.05 12.26 5.68
N ARG A 240 -31.24 12.33 4.38
CA ARG A 240 -32.36 11.69 3.68
C ARG A 240 -31.81 10.78 2.60
N ILE A 241 -32.47 9.64 2.45
CA ILE A 241 -32.22 8.68 1.38
C ILE A 241 -32.48 9.33 0.01
N SER A 242 -31.71 8.89 -0.98
CA SER A 242 -31.83 9.28 -2.38
C SER A 242 -32.07 8.04 -3.25
N GLY A 243 -31.71 8.11 -4.53
CA GLY A 243 -31.75 6.97 -5.44
C GLY A 243 -31.31 7.35 -6.86
N ASN A 244 -31.01 6.32 -7.63
CA ASN A 244 -30.53 6.33 -9.02
C ASN A 244 -31.22 5.20 -9.81
N LEU A 245 -30.70 4.85 -10.99
CA LEU A 245 -31.33 3.87 -11.90
C LEU A 245 -30.65 2.50 -11.91
N ASP A 246 -29.33 2.48 -12.04
CA ASP A 246 -28.52 1.28 -12.04
C ASP A 246 -28.21 0.79 -10.63
N SER A 247 -27.66 -0.43 -10.54
CA SER A 247 -27.39 -1.08 -9.26
C SER A 247 -26.00 -0.78 -8.71
N PRO A 248 -24.89 -0.81 -9.48
CA PRO A 248 -23.60 -0.36 -8.97
C PRO A 248 -23.64 1.13 -8.65
N GLU A 249 -22.96 1.54 -7.58
CA GLU A 249 -23.02 2.92 -7.09
C GLU A 249 -21.68 3.66 -7.30
N GLY A 250 -21.74 4.99 -7.23
CA GLY A 250 -20.63 5.90 -7.50
C GLY A 250 -19.64 6.07 -6.34
N GLY A 251 -19.53 5.07 -5.46
CA GLY A 251 -18.76 5.17 -4.21
C GLY A 251 -17.27 5.44 -4.39
N PHE A 252 -16.68 5.07 -5.53
CA PHE A 252 -15.25 5.30 -5.80
C PHE A 252 -14.91 6.79 -5.94
N ASP A 253 -15.79 7.61 -6.51
CA ASP A 253 -15.60 9.07 -6.53
C ASP A 253 -15.51 9.61 -5.09
N ALA A 254 -16.38 9.14 -4.20
CA ALA A 254 -16.40 9.54 -2.81
C ALA A 254 -15.15 9.08 -2.05
N ILE A 255 -14.69 7.84 -2.24
CA ILE A 255 -13.43 7.33 -1.65
C ILE A 255 -12.26 8.22 -2.08
N MET A 256 -12.19 8.58 -3.37
CA MET A 256 -11.14 9.46 -3.87
C MET A 256 -11.15 10.81 -3.17
N GLN A 257 -12.30 11.48 -3.11
CA GLN A 257 -12.43 12.77 -2.44
C GLN A 257 -12.06 12.69 -0.96
N VAL A 258 -12.52 11.65 -0.24
CA VAL A 258 -12.16 11.43 1.18
C VAL A 258 -10.64 11.25 1.35
N ALA A 259 -9.98 10.62 0.38
CA ALA A 259 -8.54 10.41 0.44
C ALA A 259 -7.72 11.68 0.23
N VAL A 260 -8.13 12.53 -0.71
CA VAL A 260 -7.31 13.66 -1.18
C VAL A 260 -7.72 15.02 -0.57
N CYS A 261 -8.93 15.15 -0.03
CA CYS A 261 -9.43 16.38 0.61
C CYS A 261 -8.94 16.56 2.07
N GLY A 262 -7.66 16.26 2.32
CA GLY A 262 -7.03 16.11 3.65
C GLY A 262 -7.61 16.97 4.78
N SER A 263 -7.48 18.29 4.70
CA SER A 263 -7.93 19.22 5.77
C SER A 263 -9.44 19.40 5.85
N LEU A 264 -10.17 19.24 4.74
CA LEU A 264 -11.64 19.34 4.73
C LEU A 264 -12.27 18.14 5.43
N ILE A 265 -11.69 16.94 5.26
CA ILE A 265 -12.06 15.76 6.05
C ILE A 265 -11.53 15.88 7.48
N GLY A 266 -10.31 16.41 7.63
CA GLY A 266 -9.68 16.70 8.91
C GLY A 266 -8.77 15.58 9.43
N TRP A 267 -8.14 14.81 8.52
CA TRP A 267 -7.24 13.71 8.88
C TRP A 267 -6.01 14.18 9.66
N ARG A 268 -5.70 13.55 10.80
CA ARG A 268 -4.44 13.71 11.52
C ARG A 268 -3.39 12.71 11.01
N ASN A 269 -2.14 12.89 11.41
CA ASN A 269 -1.06 11.93 11.16
C ASN A 269 -1.10 10.77 12.17
N VAL A 270 -2.23 10.08 12.21
CA VAL A 270 -2.54 8.98 13.13
C VAL A 270 -3.12 7.78 12.37
N THR A 271 -3.69 6.78 13.03
CA THR A 271 -4.40 5.71 12.32
C THR A 271 -5.63 6.28 11.62
N ARG A 272 -5.69 6.18 10.28
CA ARG A 272 -6.80 6.65 9.45
C ARG A 272 -7.63 5.46 8.97
N LEU A 273 -8.86 5.34 9.44
CA LEU A 273 -9.79 4.29 9.04
C LEU A 273 -10.91 4.89 8.18
N LEU A 274 -11.09 4.36 6.98
CA LEU A 274 -12.24 4.67 6.12
C LEU A 274 -13.19 3.48 6.13
N VAL A 275 -14.36 3.63 6.76
CA VAL A 275 -15.43 2.62 6.67
C VAL A 275 -16.26 2.94 5.44
N PHE A 276 -16.28 2.02 4.48
CA PHE A 276 -17.09 2.12 3.27
C PHE A 276 -18.27 1.14 3.41
N SER A 277 -19.48 1.68 3.50
CA SER A 277 -20.71 0.93 3.77
C SER A 277 -21.68 1.03 2.60
N THR A 278 -22.00 -0.10 1.99
CA THR A 278 -22.94 -0.21 0.86
C THR A 278 -23.49 -1.64 0.78
N ASP A 279 -24.66 -1.78 0.19
CA ASP A 279 -25.29 -3.05 -0.13
C ASP A 279 -25.23 -3.40 -1.62
N ALA A 280 -24.39 -2.70 -2.39
CA ALA A 280 -24.29 -2.82 -3.84
C ALA A 280 -22.84 -2.91 -4.37
N GLY A 281 -22.72 -3.10 -5.69
CA GLY A 281 -21.45 -3.03 -6.42
C GLY A 281 -20.92 -1.59 -6.55
N PHE A 282 -19.84 -1.41 -7.31
CA PHE A 282 -19.23 -0.09 -7.52
C PHE A 282 -18.94 0.17 -9.00
N HIS A 283 -19.12 1.42 -9.41
CA HIS A 283 -18.60 1.91 -10.69
C HIS A 283 -17.11 2.24 -10.62
N PHE A 284 -16.41 2.07 -11.75
CA PHE A 284 -14.98 2.35 -11.87
C PHE A 284 -14.61 2.92 -13.26
N ALA A 285 -13.37 3.40 -13.40
CA ALA A 285 -12.88 4.03 -14.64
C ALA A 285 -13.21 3.19 -15.89
N GLY A 286 -13.79 3.85 -16.89
CA GLY A 286 -14.34 3.23 -18.10
C GLY A 286 -15.86 3.34 -18.16
N ASP A 287 -16.55 3.24 -17.01
CA ASP A 287 -18.01 3.31 -16.95
C ASP A 287 -18.53 4.70 -17.30
N GLY A 288 -17.79 5.76 -16.96
CA GLY A 288 -18.11 7.15 -17.28
C GLY A 288 -18.33 7.42 -18.78
N LYS A 289 -17.74 6.58 -19.64
CA LYS A 289 -17.87 6.68 -21.09
C LYS A 289 -19.34 6.61 -21.54
N LEU A 290 -20.19 5.86 -20.84
CA LEU A 290 -21.63 5.78 -21.14
C LEU A 290 -22.34 7.12 -20.93
N GLY A 291 -21.93 7.90 -19.92
CA GLY A 291 -22.43 9.25 -19.67
C GLY A 291 -21.68 10.36 -20.41
N GLY A 292 -20.80 10.02 -21.37
CA GLY A 292 -19.98 10.98 -22.11
C GLY A 292 -18.80 11.54 -21.31
N ILE A 293 -18.48 10.95 -20.16
CA ILE A 293 -17.39 11.34 -19.29
C ILE A 293 -16.14 10.54 -19.67
N VAL A 294 -15.22 11.18 -20.37
CA VAL A 294 -14.03 10.52 -20.94
C VAL A 294 -12.71 10.97 -20.31
N LEU A 295 -12.75 11.99 -19.46
CA LEU A 295 -11.57 12.50 -18.77
C LEU A 295 -11.31 11.64 -17.53
N PRO A 296 -10.13 11.02 -17.39
CA PRO A 296 -9.81 10.27 -16.18
C PRO A 296 -9.88 11.12 -14.92
N ASN A 297 -10.20 10.49 -13.79
CA ASN A 297 -10.10 11.13 -12.48
C ASN A 297 -8.70 11.71 -12.24
N ASP A 298 -8.62 12.96 -11.80
CA ASP A 298 -7.36 13.68 -11.62
C ASP A 298 -6.71 13.48 -10.23
N GLY A 299 -7.40 12.80 -9.31
CA GLY A 299 -6.94 12.53 -7.96
C GLY A 299 -6.77 13.81 -7.12
N GLN A 300 -7.58 14.84 -7.38
CA GLN A 300 -7.58 16.11 -6.65
C GLN A 300 -8.89 16.33 -5.88
N CYS A 301 -8.84 17.27 -4.94
CA CYS A 301 -10.01 17.64 -4.15
C CYS A 301 -10.87 18.67 -4.90
N HIS A 302 -12.15 18.38 -5.06
CA HIS A 302 -13.14 19.22 -5.74
C HIS A 302 -14.42 19.36 -4.91
N LEU A 303 -14.26 19.67 -3.62
CA LEU A 303 -15.39 19.94 -2.72
C LEU A 303 -15.70 21.43 -2.67
N GLU A 304 -16.94 21.78 -3.01
CA GLU A 304 -17.50 23.11 -2.80
C GLU A 304 -18.71 23.00 -1.87
N ASN A 305 -18.73 23.77 -0.79
CA ASN A 305 -19.77 23.66 0.24
C ASN A 305 -19.98 22.20 0.71
N ASN A 306 -18.88 21.45 0.85
CA ASN A 306 -18.83 20.03 1.20
C ASN A 306 -19.48 19.06 0.19
N MET A 307 -19.81 19.50 -1.02
CA MET A 307 -20.33 18.65 -2.10
C MET A 307 -19.27 18.46 -3.17
N TYR A 308 -19.15 17.24 -3.70
CA TYR A 308 -18.30 17.00 -4.88
C TYR A 308 -18.98 17.54 -6.14
N THR A 309 -18.32 18.49 -6.81
CA THR A 309 -18.90 19.23 -7.94
C THR A 309 -18.51 18.67 -9.30
N MET A 310 -17.46 17.86 -9.38
CA MET A 310 -16.84 17.45 -10.65
C MET A 310 -17.21 16.03 -11.09
N SER A 311 -18.22 15.40 -10.48
CA SER A 311 -18.68 14.05 -10.81
C SER A 311 -19.14 13.89 -12.26
N HIS A 312 -19.65 14.95 -12.87
CA HIS A 312 -20.09 15.01 -14.26
C HIS A 312 -18.94 15.27 -15.26
N TYR A 313 -17.74 15.60 -14.78
CA TYR A 313 -16.61 16.02 -15.61
C TYR A 313 -15.50 14.98 -15.64
N TYR A 314 -15.15 14.41 -14.49
CA TYR A 314 -14.16 13.35 -14.37
C TYR A 314 -14.82 11.97 -14.26
N ASP A 315 -14.24 10.98 -14.91
CA ASP A 315 -14.64 9.58 -14.81
C ASP A 315 -14.43 9.08 -13.38
N TYR A 316 -15.06 7.95 -13.05
CA TYR A 316 -14.79 7.26 -11.80
C TYR A 316 -13.29 6.91 -11.70
N PRO A 317 -12.72 6.85 -10.50
CA PRO A 317 -11.38 6.33 -10.30
C PRO A 317 -11.23 4.88 -10.74
N SER A 318 -10.04 4.50 -11.21
CA SER A 318 -9.68 3.08 -11.32
C SER A 318 -9.26 2.53 -9.96
N ILE A 319 -9.32 1.21 -9.79
CA ILE A 319 -8.82 0.54 -8.58
C ILE A 319 -7.35 0.91 -8.32
N ALA A 320 -6.50 0.90 -9.35
CA ALA A 320 -5.09 1.26 -9.22
C ALA A 320 -4.90 2.71 -8.77
N HIS A 321 -5.74 3.64 -9.23
CA HIS A 321 -5.68 5.03 -8.80
C HIS A 321 -6.09 5.19 -7.32
N LEU A 322 -7.10 4.43 -6.87
CA LEU A 322 -7.45 4.36 -5.45
C LEU A 322 -6.31 3.75 -4.61
N VAL A 323 -5.69 2.66 -5.07
CA VAL A 323 -4.52 2.05 -4.40
C VAL A 323 -3.43 3.08 -4.18
N GLN A 324 -3.11 3.86 -5.22
CA GLN A 324 -2.13 4.94 -5.12
C GLN A 324 -2.55 5.97 -4.07
N LYS A 325 -3.75 6.54 -4.18
CA LYS A 325 -4.17 7.67 -3.35
C LYS A 325 -4.47 7.28 -1.90
N LEU A 326 -5.01 6.10 -1.65
CA LEU A 326 -5.19 5.56 -0.30
C LEU A 326 -3.83 5.30 0.37
N SER A 327 -2.85 4.75 -0.37
CA SER A 327 -1.50 4.49 0.15
C SER A 327 -0.73 5.77 0.43
N GLU A 328 -0.71 6.72 -0.52
CA GLU A 328 -0.09 8.05 -0.36
C GLU A 328 -0.66 8.79 0.87
N ASN A 329 -1.96 8.65 1.12
CA ASN A 329 -2.65 9.28 2.24
C ASN A 329 -2.79 8.38 3.49
N ASN A 330 -2.12 7.23 3.54
CA ASN A 330 -2.12 6.30 4.68
C ASN A 330 -3.52 5.92 5.21
N ILE A 331 -4.50 5.76 4.32
CA ILE A 331 -5.86 5.36 4.67
C ILE A 331 -5.98 3.84 4.63
N GLN A 332 -6.59 3.27 5.66
CA GLN A 332 -6.92 1.85 5.78
C GLN A 332 -8.42 1.69 5.60
N THR A 333 -8.83 0.91 4.60
CA THR A 333 -10.24 0.84 4.20
C THR A 333 -10.91 -0.41 4.78
N ILE A 334 -12.08 -0.22 5.39
CA ILE A 334 -12.93 -1.29 5.89
C ILE A 334 -14.17 -1.31 5.00
N PHE A 335 -14.29 -2.33 4.16
CA PHE A 335 -15.48 -2.57 3.35
C PHE A 335 -16.52 -3.31 4.21
N ALA A 336 -17.55 -2.59 4.64
CA ALA A 336 -18.69 -3.12 5.37
C ALA A 336 -19.84 -3.32 4.38
N VAL A 337 -19.96 -4.53 3.84
CA VAL A 337 -20.87 -4.82 2.70
C VAL A 337 -21.76 -6.01 2.99
N THR A 338 -22.95 -6.03 2.39
CA THR A 338 -23.90 -7.14 2.53
C THR A 338 -23.33 -8.45 1.99
N GLU A 339 -23.89 -9.57 2.46
CA GLU A 339 -23.40 -10.92 2.12
C GLU A 339 -23.40 -11.19 0.61
N GLU A 340 -24.35 -10.62 -0.14
CA GLU A 340 -24.45 -10.78 -1.59
C GLU A 340 -23.20 -10.27 -2.32
N PHE A 341 -22.65 -9.13 -1.88
CA PHE A 341 -21.50 -8.48 -2.53
C PHE A 341 -20.15 -8.85 -1.90
N GLN A 342 -20.14 -9.65 -0.82
CA GLN A 342 -18.92 -10.14 -0.17
C GLN A 342 -17.86 -10.67 -1.14
N PRO A 343 -18.18 -11.53 -2.13
CA PRO A 343 -17.17 -12.06 -3.05
C PRO A 343 -16.45 -10.96 -3.84
N VAL A 344 -17.20 -9.95 -4.30
CA VAL A 344 -16.65 -8.84 -5.10
C VAL A 344 -15.68 -7.99 -4.28
N TYR A 345 -16.08 -7.61 -3.06
CA TYR A 345 -15.24 -6.79 -2.20
C TYR A 345 -14.05 -7.55 -1.60
N LYS A 346 -14.14 -8.88 -1.45
CA LYS A 346 -12.99 -9.73 -1.10
C LYS A 346 -11.91 -9.69 -2.18
N GLU A 347 -12.28 -9.75 -3.46
CA GLU A 347 -11.33 -9.58 -4.55
C GLU A 347 -10.75 -8.17 -4.59
N LEU A 348 -11.58 -7.15 -4.38
CA LEU A 348 -11.10 -5.76 -4.28
C LEU A 348 -10.07 -5.60 -3.14
N LYS A 349 -10.32 -6.22 -1.99
CA LYS A 349 -9.42 -6.21 -0.83
C LYS A 349 -8.09 -6.92 -1.09
N ASN A 350 -8.04 -7.89 -2.01
CA ASN A 350 -6.77 -8.50 -2.43
C ASN A 350 -5.90 -7.52 -3.24
N LEU A 351 -6.51 -6.52 -3.88
CA LEU A 351 -5.82 -5.50 -4.68
C LEU A 351 -5.44 -4.26 -3.88
N ILE A 352 -6.21 -3.91 -2.84
CA ILE A 352 -5.98 -2.72 -2.01
C ILE A 352 -5.15 -3.07 -0.76
N PRO A 353 -3.92 -2.53 -0.62
CA PRO A 353 -3.13 -2.75 0.58
C PRO A 353 -3.83 -2.19 1.82
N LYS A 354 -3.68 -2.89 2.95
CA LYS A 354 -4.27 -2.49 4.25
C LYS A 354 -5.78 -2.21 4.18
N SER A 355 -6.51 -3.08 3.49
CA SER A 355 -7.98 -3.10 3.58
C SER A 355 -8.53 -4.40 4.19
N ALA A 356 -9.70 -4.29 4.78
CA ALA A 356 -10.46 -5.38 5.39
C ALA A 356 -11.87 -5.41 4.83
N VAL A 357 -12.52 -6.57 4.90
CA VAL A 357 -13.90 -6.78 4.44
C VAL A 357 -14.64 -7.47 5.56
N GLY A 358 -15.83 -6.99 5.89
CA GLY A 358 -16.73 -7.62 6.86
C GLY A 358 -18.15 -7.66 6.32
N THR A 359 -18.90 -8.71 6.71
CA THR A 359 -20.30 -8.86 6.31
C THR A 359 -21.17 -7.93 7.16
N LEU A 360 -21.79 -6.96 6.51
CA LEU A 360 -22.80 -6.10 7.09
C LEU A 360 -24.13 -6.86 7.13
N SER A 361 -24.78 -6.87 8.29
CA SER A 361 -26.18 -7.33 8.39
C SER A 361 -27.07 -6.43 7.54
N ALA A 362 -28.22 -6.93 7.07
CA ALA A 362 -29.15 -6.19 6.21
C ALA A 362 -29.66 -4.85 6.78
N ASN A 363 -29.46 -4.58 8.07
CA ASN A 363 -29.84 -3.33 8.71
C ASN A 363 -28.64 -2.64 9.41
N SER A 364 -27.40 -3.03 9.10
CA SER A 364 -26.18 -2.49 9.72
C SER A 364 -26.04 -2.64 11.25
N SER A 365 -26.83 -3.49 11.90
CA SER A 365 -26.79 -3.67 13.37
C SER A 365 -25.45 -4.19 13.92
N ASN A 366 -24.68 -4.93 13.12
CA ASN A 366 -23.39 -5.48 13.54
C ASN A 366 -22.17 -4.60 13.21
N VAL A 367 -22.38 -3.38 12.70
CA VAL A 367 -21.31 -2.55 12.15
C VAL A 367 -20.21 -2.18 13.17
N ILE A 368 -20.56 -1.98 14.44
CA ILE A 368 -19.60 -1.66 15.50
C ILE A 368 -18.61 -2.81 15.68
N GLN A 369 -19.11 -4.04 15.81
CA GLN A 369 -18.27 -5.21 15.99
C GLN A 369 -17.40 -5.45 14.74
N LEU A 370 -17.97 -5.26 13.55
CA LEU A 370 -17.25 -5.36 12.28
C LEU A 370 -16.05 -4.40 12.24
N ILE A 371 -16.24 -3.14 12.63
CA ILE A 371 -15.17 -2.14 12.68
C ILE A 371 -14.08 -2.55 13.67
N ILE A 372 -14.45 -3.08 14.83
CA ILE A 372 -13.49 -3.52 15.85
C ILE A 372 -12.69 -4.73 15.35
N ASP A 373 -13.35 -5.70 14.73
CA ASP A 373 -12.70 -6.91 14.20
C ASP A 373 -11.77 -6.56 13.04
N ALA A 374 -12.20 -5.68 12.14
CA ALA A 374 -11.39 -5.18 11.04
C ALA A 374 -10.19 -4.38 11.55
N TYR A 375 -10.38 -3.51 12.55
CA TYR A 375 -9.29 -2.79 13.20
C TYR A 375 -8.27 -3.75 13.81
N ASN A 376 -8.73 -4.80 14.51
CA ASN A 376 -7.85 -5.81 15.09
C ASN A 376 -7.12 -6.64 14.03
N ALA A 377 -7.72 -6.86 12.85
CA ALA A 377 -7.10 -7.62 11.76
C ALA A 377 -6.02 -6.85 11.00
N PHE A 378 -5.98 -5.51 11.09
CA PHE A 378 -4.92 -4.71 10.48
C PHE A 378 -3.57 -4.81 11.18
N PHE A 379 -3.52 -5.39 12.37
CA PHE A 379 -2.37 -5.39 13.26
C PHE A 379 -2.18 -6.74 13.96
#